data_AF-A0A3B0NZU0-F1
#
_entry.id   AF-A0A3B0NZU0-F1
#
_cell.length_a   1.000
_cell.length_b   1.000
_cell.length_c   1.000
_cell.angle_alpha   90.00
_cell.angle_beta   90.00
_cell.angle_gamma   90.00
#
_symmetry.space_group_name_H-M   'P 1'
#
loop_
_entity.id
_entity.type
_entity.pdbx_description
1 polymer ?
#
loop_
_entity_poly.entity_id
_entity_poly.type
_entity_poly.pdbx_seq_one_letter_code
_entity_poly.pdbx_strand_id
1 'polypeptide(L)'
;MDNKANLELARIENHYFINHIFLEDNYILKNIAKIKNIPTIIVHGRYDLICRPEGAYLLHKNLPNSKLQIVTGGHSSKEEKIATALIEATEEFKSL
;
A
#
# COMPACT_ATOMS: atom_id res chain seq x y z
N MET A 1 23.70 -1.04 7.33
CA MET A 1 22.59 -0.07 7.51
C MET A 1 23.10 1.03 8.41
N ASP A 2 22.78 2.29 8.09
CA ASP A 2 23.15 3.42 8.93
C ASP A 2 22.23 3.47 10.16
N ASN A 3 22.78 3.21 11.34
CA ASN A 3 22.04 3.19 12.60
C ASN A 3 21.44 4.55 12.95
N LYS A 4 22.03 5.66 12.47
CA LYS A 4 21.50 7.00 12.72
C LYS A 4 20.22 7.23 11.92
N ALA A 5 20.25 6.94 10.62
CA ALA A 5 19.08 7.08 9.75
C ALA A 5 17.89 6.24 10.23
N ASN A 6 18.14 5.02 10.71
CA ASN A 6 17.09 4.14 11.24
C ASN A 6 16.43 4.74 12.51
N LEU A 7 17.22 5.32 13.42
CA LEU A 7 16.69 5.95 14.64
C LEU A 7 15.87 7.21 14.32
N GLU A 8 16.32 8.00 13.34
CA GLU A 8 15.60 9.18 12.89
C GLU A 8 14.24 8.81 12.27
N LEU A 9 14.22 7.79 11.40
CA LEU A 9 12.97 7.28 10.82
C LEU A 9 12.02 6.77 11.90
N ALA A 10 12.51 5.91 12.80
CA ALA A 10 11.68 5.34 13.87
C ALA A 10 11.07 6.41 14.79
N ARG A 11 11.80 7.51 15.06
CA ARG A 11 11.27 8.64 15.85
C ARG A 11 10.13 9.35 15.12
N ILE A 12 10.28 9.58 13.82
CA ILE A 12 9.24 10.23 13.01
C ILE A 12 8.02 9.32 12.93
N GLU A 13 8.18 8.05 12.57
CA GLU A 13 7.07 7.09 12.49
C GLU A 13 6.31 7.01 13.81
N ASN A 14 7.02 6.86 14.94
CA ASN A 14 6.39 6.82 16.26
C ASN A 14 5.64 8.11 16.59
N HIS A 15 6.18 9.28 16.24
CA HIS A 15 5.48 10.55 16.43
C HIS A 15 4.13 10.59 15.69
N TYR A 16 4.07 10.12 14.45
CA TYR A 16 2.81 10.05 13.71
C TYR A 16 1.88 8.97 14.29
N PHE A 17 2.39 7.79 14.67
CA PHE A 17 1.57 6.73 15.23
C PHE A 17 0.89 7.10 16.55
N ILE A 18 1.61 7.74 17.49
CA ILE A 18 1.00 8.17 18.77
C ILE A 18 -0.05 9.28 18.59
N ASN A 19 0.00 10.00 17.47
CA ASN A 19 -0.95 11.07 17.12
C ASN A 19 -1.99 10.60 16.10
N HIS A 20 -2.17 9.29 15.91
CA HIS A 20 -3.14 8.72 14.97
C HIS A 20 -3.01 9.26 13.54
N ILE A 21 -1.77 9.52 13.10
CA ILE A 21 -1.46 10.12 11.79
C ILE A 21 -2.16 11.48 11.57
N PHE A 22 -2.68 12.12 12.64
CA PHE A 22 -3.49 13.34 12.59
C PHE A 22 -4.75 13.22 11.71
N LEU A 23 -5.25 12.00 11.54
CA LEU A 23 -6.43 11.69 10.74
C LEU A 23 -7.44 10.91 11.59
N GLU A 24 -8.70 10.96 11.18
CA GLU A 24 -9.71 10.08 11.74
C GLU A 24 -9.50 8.62 11.29
N ASP A 25 -9.98 7.68 12.10
CA ASP A 25 -9.96 6.26 11.75
C ASP A 25 -10.63 6.01 10.40
N ASN A 26 -10.01 5.13 9.60
CA ASN A 26 -10.46 4.74 8.27
C ASN A 26 -10.64 5.92 7.30
N TYR A 27 -9.94 7.04 7.50
CA TYR A 27 -10.03 8.25 6.65
C TYR A 27 -10.00 7.93 5.15
N ILE A 28 -9.07 7.08 4.70
CA ILE A 28 -8.94 6.72 3.27
C ILE A 28 -10.23 6.06 2.74
N LEU A 29 -10.76 5.05 3.43
CA LEU A 29 -11.98 4.35 3.02
C LEU A 29 -13.20 5.28 3.04
N LYS A 30 -13.30 6.15 4.05
CA LYS A 30 -14.37 7.18 4.13
C LYS A 30 -14.30 8.20 2.99
N ASN A 31 -13.13 8.42 2.41
CA ASN A 31 -12.88 9.45 1.38
C ASN A 31 -12.65 8.87 -0.02
N ILE A 32 -12.89 7.57 -0.23
CA ILE A 32 -12.53 6.85 -1.46
C ILE A 32 -13.20 7.41 -2.71
N ALA A 33 -14.38 8.02 -2.55
CA ALA A 33 -15.13 8.65 -3.63
C ALA A 33 -14.31 9.72 -4.38
N LYS A 34 -13.32 10.35 -3.73
CA LYS A 34 -12.44 11.35 -4.33
C LYS A 34 -11.52 10.78 -5.42
N ILE A 35 -11.19 9.50 -5.34
CA ILE A 35 -10.28 8.82 -6.27
C ILE A 35 -10.97 7.72 -7.08
N LYS A 36 -12.30 7.57 -6.95
CA LYS A 36 -13.04 6.43 -7.52
C LYS A 36 -12.88 6.27 -9.04
N ASN A 37 -12.58 7.35 -9.75
CA ASN A 37 -12.44 7.36 -11.21
C ASN A 37 -11.01 7.12 -11.69
N ILE A 38 -10.03 7.02 -10.79
CA ILE A 38 -8.62 6.82 -11.14
C ILE A 38 -8.38 5.32 -11.32
N PRO A 39 -7.97 4.85 -12.51
CA PRO A 39 -7.56 3.47 -12.72
C PRO A 39 -6.44 3.10 -11.74
N THR A 40 -6.62 2.01 -10.99
CA THR A 40 -5.70 1.64 -9.91
C THR A 40 -5.35 0.16 -9.98
N ILE A 41 -4.08 -0.20 -9.83
CA ILE A 41 -3.65 -1.58 -9.60
C ILE A 41 -3.03 -1.66 -8.21
N ILE A 42 -3.52 -2.58 -7.38
CA ILE A 42 -3.09 -2.80 -6.01
C ILE A 42 -2.29 -4.10 -5.99
N VAL A 43 -0.98 -4.02 -5.75
CA VAL A 43 -0.10 -5.18 -5.56
C VAL A 43 0.18 -5.33 -4.07
N HIS A 44 -0.09 -6.50 -3.50
CA HIS A 44 0.10 -6.74 -2.06
C HIS A 44 0.67 -8.13 -1.77
N GLY A 45 1.59 -8.22 -0.81
CA GLY A 45 2.18 -9.49 -0.39
C GLY A 45 1.25 -10.29 0.52
N ARG A 46 1.06 -11.58 0.22
CA ARG A 46 0.22 -12.50 1.01
C ARG A 46 0.64 -12.60 2.47
N TYR A 47 1.94 -12.48 2.75
CA TYR A 47 2.54 -12.64 4.08
C TYR A 47 3.08 -11.33 4.64
N ASP A 48 2.57 -10.18 4.18
CA ASP A 48 2.89 -8.88 4.76
C ASP A 48 2.37 -8.79 6.20
N LEU A 49 3.29 -8.72 7.16
CA LEU A 49 3.02 -8.58 8.59
C LEU A 49 3.02 -7.13 9.08
N ILE A 50 3.48 -6.18 8.24
CA ILE A 50 3.48 -4.76 8.54
C ILE A 50 2.10 -4.19 8.18
N CYS A 51 1.69 -4.40 6.93
CA CYS A 51 0.38 -4.00 6.40
C CYS A 51 -0.40 -5.26 6.01
N ARG A 52 -1.33 -5.69 6.88
CA ARG A 52 -2.07 -6.93 6.62
C ARG A 52 -2.87 -6.85 5.30
N PRO A 53 -2.96 -7.95 4.52
CA PRO A 53 -3.68 -7.99 3.25
C PRO A 53 -5.16 -7.57 3.29
N GLU A 54 -5.78 -7.61 4.48
CA GLU A 54 -7.13 -7.11 4.71
C GLU A 54 -7.29 -5.65 4.25
N GLY A 55 -6.29 -4.79 4.47
CA GLY A 55 -6.34 -3.40 4.05
C GLY A 55 -6.43 -3.25 2.52
N ALA A 56 -5.63 -4.02 1.79
CA ALA A 56 -5.67 -4.05 0.32
C ALA A 56 -7.00 -4.59 -0.21
N TYR A 57 -7.55 -5.62 0.44
CA TYR A 57 -8.86 -6.16 0.10
C TYR A 57 -10.00 -5.15 0.34
N LEU A 58 -10.01 -4.49 1.49
CA LEU A 58 -11.00 -3.48 1.82
C LEU A 58 -10.92 -2.28 0.88
N LEU A 59 -9.71 -1.85 0.52
CA LEU A 59 -9.52 -0.79 -0.47
C LEU A 59 -10.11 -1.19 -1.83
N HIS A 60 -9.74 -2.36 -2.35
CA HIS A 60 -10.24 -2.87 -3.63
C HIS A 60 -11.77 -2.99 -3.65
N LYS A 61 -12.36 -3.51 -2.57
CA LYS A 61 -13.82 -3.66 -2.45
C LYS A 61 -14.56 -2.33 -2.50
N ASN A 62 -13.94 -1.25 -2.04
CA ASN A 62 -14.54 0.10 -2.00
C ASN A 62 -14.07 1.00 -3.16
N LEU A 63 -13.11 0.57 -3.98
CA LEU A 63 -12.56 1.31 -5.11
C LEU A 63 -12.90 0.57 -6.43
N PRO A 64 -14.03 0.87 -7.09
CA PRO A 64 -14.54 0.07 -8.20
C PRO A 64 -13.59 -0.04 -9.40
N ASN A 65 -12.81 1.00 -9.68
CA ASN A 65 -11.86 1.04 -10.79
C ASN A 65 -10.47 0.52 -10.39
N SER A 66 -10.43 -0.49 -9.51
CA SER A 66 -9.18 -1.11 -9.08
C SER A 66 -9.06 -2.58 -9.45
N LYS A 67 -7.83 -3.05 -9.69
CA LYS A 67 -7.47 -4.47 -9.76
C LYS A 67 -6.63 -4.83 -8.53
N LEU A 68 -6.91 -5.97 -7.90
CA LEU A 68 -6.14 -6.45 -6.75
C LEU A 68 -5.32 -7.69 -7.13
N GLN A 69 -4.01 -7.62 -6.92
CA GLN A 69 -3.05 -8.70 -7.11
C GLN A 69 -2.41 -9.05 -5.77
N ILE A 70 -2.84 -10.17 -5.19
CA ILE A 70 -2.17 -10.74 -4.01
C ILE A 70 -1.11 -11.74 -4.48
N VAL A 71 0.15 -11.45 -4.20
CA VAL A 71 1.29 -12.28 -4.63
C VAL A 71 1.99 -12.93 -3.43
N THR A 72 2.72 -14.01 -3.68
CA THR A 72 3.58 -14.63 -2.65
C THR A 72 4.73 -13.68 -2.31
N GLY A 73 4.69 -13.06 -1.13
CA GLY A 73 5.69 -12.10 -0.67
C GLY A 73 5.26 -11.43 0.64
N GLY A 74 6.18 -10.69 1.25
CA GLY A 74 5.97 -9.82 2.41
C GLY A 74 5.69 -8.37 2.01
N HIS A 75 6.26 -7.44 2.79
CA HIS A 75 5.99 -6.01 2.65
C HIS A 75 6.85 -5.33 1.59
N SER A 76 8.05 -5.85 1.32
CA SER A 76 9.06 -5.10 0.59
C SER A 76 8.77 -5.09 -0.90
N SER A 77 8.78 -3.90 -1.50
CA SER A 77 8.64 -3.74 -2.96
C SER A 77 9.77 -4.39 -3.76
N LYS A 78 10.87 -4.75 -3.10
CA LYS A 78 12.04 -5.40 -3.71
C LYS A 78 11.97 -6.92 -3.72
N GLU A 79 10.94 -7.52 -3.11
CA GLU A 79 10.75 -8.96 -3.22
C GLU A 79 10.37 -9.32 -4.65
N GLU A 80 10.96 -10.41 -5.16
CA GLU A 80 10.89 -10.78 -6.59
C GLU A 80 9.47 -10.75 -7.15
N LYS A 81 8.52 -11.41 -6.49
CA LYS A 81 7.12 -11.48 -6.93
C LYS A 81 6.39 -10.13 -6.86
N ILE A 82 6.73 -9.29 -5.88
CA ILE A 82 6.16 -7.94 -5.74
C ILE A 82 6.70 -7.04 -6.84
N ALA A 83 8.03 -7.04 -7.03
CA ALA A 83 8.70 -6.25 -8.06
C ALA A 83 8.20 -6.61 -9.46
N THR A 84 8.07 -7.90 -9.78
CA THR A 84 7.51 -8.36 -11.06
C THR A 84 6.09 -7.84 -11.28
N ALA A 85 5.20 -7.99 -10.30
CA ALA A 85 3.82 -7.50 -10.41
C ALA A 85 3.74 -5.98 -10.54
N LEU A 86 4.62 -5.22 -9.85
CA LEU A 86 4.72 -3.78 -10.01
C LEU A 86 5.19 -3.38 -11.42
N ILE A 87 6.19 -4.08 -11.98
CA ILE A 87 6.65 -3.84 -13.35
C ILE A 87 5.52 -4.12 -14.35
N GLU A 88 4.85 -5.26 -14.23
CA GLU A 88 3.70 -5.62 -15.08
C GLU A 88 2.59 -4.56 -15.00
N ALA A 89 2.26 -4.07 -13.80
CA ALA A 89 1.30 -2.99 -13.62
C ALA A 89 1.74 -1.70 -14.35
N THR A 90 3.02 -1.33 -14.28
CA THR A 90 3.53 -0.16 -15.01
C THR A 90 3.53 -0.34 -16.52
N GLU A 91 3.78 -1.54 -17.03
CA GLU A 91 3.67 -1.84 -18.46
C GLU A 91 2.21 -1.77 -18.94
N GLU A 92 1.26 -2.26 -18.16
CA GLU A 92 -0.17 -2.14 -18.45
C GLU A 92 -0.59 -0.66 -18.59
N PHE A 93 -0.13 0.19 -17.67
CA PHE A 93 -0.43 1.62 -17.68
C PHE A 93 0.16 2.40 -18.87
N LYS A 94 1.13 1.85 -19.62
CA LYS A 94 1.60 2.51 -20.86
C LYS A 94 0.54 2.55 -21.96
N SER A 95 -0.47 1.68 -21.87
CA SER A 95 -1.51 1.49 -22.88
C SER A 95 -2.88 2.07 -22.49
N LEU A 96 -2.95 2.79 -21.37
CA LEU A 96 -4.14 3.47 -20.85
C LEU A 96 -4.23 4.91 -21.36
#